data_AF-A0A847YB88-F1
#
_entry.id   AF-A0A847YB88-F1
#
_cell.length_a   1.000
_cell.length_b   1.000
_cell.length_c   1.000
_cell.angle_alpha   90.00
_cell.angle_beta   90.00
_cell.angle_gamma   90.00
#
_symmetry.space_group_name_H-M   'P 1'
#
loop_
_entity.id
_entity.type
_entity.pdbx_description
1 polymer ?
#
loop_
_entity_poly.entity_id
_entity_poly.type
_entity_poly.pdbx_seq_one_letter_code
_entity_poly.pdbx_strand_id
1 'polypeptide(L)'
;MTVAHDVEISRIDAYRTLGLAGVIRQVHDAAGSLEITRDEDNQPLQVLIGSDCEITLFGETVSLEDLREGDRVDITHDTPDGSSIRALKIEAVRPENPARWAVIVCAGEYDDRRLPASSAVSSTAETLEKTLRNRYAVPRNQLLSLTNPSRIRLEQAVGSFLKNIPSDGEVVVYYAGTAVRDSQGQVFLAAKNTDLNDPAATGIGMQWLADTLEGSPAARKLLLLDVSPAAPDRASNIVSAAEALESVKGPPGMAAFRTVTAVAGASAGEAASIASDGTATSFGRAVALAYQGDGDENRDGRLDPTELLGFVNKILPQTVPAGVSQTVRLFLPDNRPPRLSEEAKAAIRALGAMITMQDVNLQIADEAFRSAAKGIESQPEPFLLYGLLLVKNRQMPEAVRYLEPLKVSHPAEPLPYLLLAWIKVFRRDYRGALGEMRAFVEHWPQRSEVPYPTTELDLSRTVFWLGQMREFIEGTAEDRERPLPIDLQGLDDAVRSLGAEAAQAYDQGRKQTRAILETFDRELAAAQGNREAEVRIRFERRQPTRYLSPLIEDWARAVLAGLNR
;
A
#
# COMPACT_ATOMS: atom_id res chain seq x y z
N MET A 1 15.60 -95.75 0.88
CA MET A 1 15.63 -94.29 0.74
C MET A 1 14.80 -93.73 1.89
N THR A 2 15.45 -93.26 2.95
CA THR A 2 14.78 -92.86 4.20
C THR A 2 14.57 -91.36 4.14
N VAL A 3 13.32 -90.91 4.13
CA VAL A 3 12.96 -89.49 4.18
C VAL A 3 12.90 -89.07 5.64
N ALA A 4 13.92 -88.34 6.10
CA ALA A 4 13.85 -87.63 7.38
C ALA A 4 12.87 -86.46 7.21
N HIS A 5 11.85 -86.40 8.05
CA HIS A 5 10.95 -85.26 8.16
C HIS A 5 11.12 -84.67 9.55
N ASP A 6 11.26 -83.35 9.56
CA ASP A 6 11.47 -82.56 10.77
C ASP A 6 10.18 -82.53 11.60
N VAL A 7 10.28 -82.82 12.89
CA VAL A 7 9.15 -82.93 13.83
C VAL A 7 9.17 -81.85 14.91
N GLU A 8 10.17 -80.97 14.90
CA GLU A 8 10.27 -79.86 15.83
C GLU A 8 9.89 -78.54 15.14
N ILE A 9 8.92 -77.83 15.74
CA ILE A 9 8.69 -76.43 15.39
C ILE A 9 9.88 -75.63 15.92
N SER A 10 10.73 -75.15 15.02
CA SER A 10 11.96 -74.44 15.40
C SER A 10 11.72 -72.99 15.84
N ARG A 11 10.61 -72.36 15.43
CA ARG A 11 10.22 -71.00 15.82
C ARG A 11 8.74 -70.72 15.52
N ILE A 12 8.02 -70.15 16.50
CA ILE A 12 6.71 -69.52 16.31
C ILE A 12 6.87 -68.05 16.70
N ASP A 13 6.71 -67.15 15.74
CA ASP A 13 6.63 -65.71 16.01
C ASP A 13 5.15 -65.31 16.08
N ALA A 14 4.69 -64.94 17.27
CA ALA A 14 3.35 -64.38 17.47
C ALA A 14 3.48 -62.86 17.60
N TYR A 15 3.04 -62.12 16.58
CA TYR A 15 2.99 -60.66 16.62
C TYR A 15 1.64 -60.21 17.19
N ARG A 16 1.67 -59.52 18.33
CA ARG A 16 0.48 -58.84 18.87
C ARG A 16 0.59 -57.36 18.54
N THR A 17 -0.16 -56.91 17.54
CA THR A 17 -0.35 -55.47 17.31
C THR A 17 -1.33 -54.94 18.34
N LEU A 18 -0.93 -53.92 19.08
CA LEU A 18 -1.74 -53.21 20.06
C LEU A 18 -2.04 -51.80 19.55
N GLY A 19 -3.26 -51.33 19.78
CA GLY A 19 -3.70 -49.98 19.42
C GLY A 19 -3.79 -49.09 20.66
N LEU A 20 -3.39 -47.83 20.52
CA LEU A 20 -3.41 -46.82 21.55
C LEU A 20 -3.90 -45.49 20.98
N ALA A 21 -4.94 -44.91 21.57
CA ALA A 21 -5.47 -43.61 21.18
C ALA A 21 -5.11 -42.51 22.19
N GLY A 22 -4.89 -41.29 21.71
CA GLY A 22 -4.65 -40.14 22.58
C GLY A 22 -4.53 -38.81 21.85
N VAL A 23 -4.14 -37.78 22.61
CA VAL A 23 -3.89 -36.41 22.12
C VAL A 23 -2.45 -36.03 22.39
N ILE A 24 -1.75 -35.53 21.38
CA ILE A 24 -0.37 -35.05 21.51
C ILE A 24 -0.32 -33.86 22.47
N ARG A 25 0.53 -33.95 23.50
CA ARG A 25 0.91 -32.82 24.37
C ARG A 25 2.16 -32.13 23.87
N GLN A 26 3.15 -32.92 23.45
CA GLN A 26 4.43 -32.39 23.03
C GLN A 26 5.07 -33.31 22.00
N VAL A 27 5.71 -32.70 21.00
CA VAL A 27 6.53 -33.40 20.00
C VAL A 27 7.98 -33.08 20.26
N HIS A 28 8.83 -34.11 20.35
CA HIS A 28 10.26 -34.00 20.54
C HIS A 28 11.00 -34.50 19.30
N ASP A 29 10.99 -33.69 18.23
CA ASP A 29 11.55 -34.04 16.92
C ASP A 29 12.98 -34.56 17.02
N ALA A 30 13.86 -33.83 17.72
CA ALA A 30 15.27 -34.19 17.88
C ALA A 30 15.49 -35.50 18.68
N ALA A 31 14.52 -35.88 19.52
CA ALA A 31 14.58 -37.10 20.32
C ALA A 31 13.82 -38.27 19.68
N GLY A 32 13.12 -38.06 18.54
CA GLY A 32 12.30 -39.07 17.90
C GLY A 32 11.19 -39.61 18.82
N SER A 33 10.54 -38.73 19.59
CA SER A 33 9.47 -39.14 20.52
C SER A 33 8.35 -38.12 20.60
N LEU A 34 7.18 -38.55 21.06
CA LEU A 34 6.04 -37.69 21.37
C LEU A 34 5.47 -38.05 22.75
N GLU A 35 4.95 -37.06 23.44
CA GLU A 35 4.17 -37.24 24.66
C GLU A 35 2.68 -37.11 24.30
N ILE A 36 1.88 -38.10 24.68
CA ILE A 36 0.42 -38.07 24.51
C ILE A 36 -0.30 -38.17 25.83
N THR A 37 -1.50 -37.59 25.87
CA THR A 37 -2.53 -37.92 26.86
C THR A 37 -3.33 -39.09 26.33
N ARG A 38 -3.35 -40.22 27.02
CA ARG A 38 -4.14 -41.38 26.59
C ARG A 38 -5.63 -41.14 26.79
N ASP A 39 -6.44 -41.60 25.82
CA ASP A 39 -7.90 -41.48 25.92
C ASP A 39 -8.50 -42.38 27.02
N GLU A 40 -7.85 -43.51 27.34
CA GLU A 40 -8.37 -44.49 28.32
C GLU A 40 -8.36 -43.98 29.77
N ASP A 41 -7.29 -43.31 30.18
CA ASP A 41 -7.04 -42.96 31.59
C ASP A 41 -6.52 -41.53 31.80
N ASN A 42 -6.42 -40.74 30.74
CA ASN A 42 -5.98 -39.35 30.74
C ASN A 42 -4.56 -39.15 31.31
N GLN A 43 -3.75 -40.21 31.37
CA GLN A 43 -2.36 -40.15 31.82
C GLN A 43 -1.41 -39.79 30.66
N PRO A 44 -0.34 -39.03 30.95
CA PRO A 44 0.72 -38.81 29.98
C PRO A 44 1.48 -40.12 29.70
N LEU A 45 1.88 -40.30 28.44
CA LEU A 45 2.69 -41.41 28.01
C LEU A 45 3.67 -40.95 26.93
N GLN A 46 4.94 -41.30 27.10
CA GLN A 46 5.95 -41.09 26.07
C GLN A 46 5.95 -42.26 25.07
N VAL A 47 5.89 -41.92 23.79
CA VAL A 47 5.96 -42.85 22.67
C VAL A 47 7.23 -42.58 21.88
N LEU A 48 8.03 -43.62 21.69
CA LEU A 48 9.23 -43.60 20.86
C LEU A 48 8.86 -43.91 19.42
N ILE A 49 9.45 -43.15 18.49
CA ILE A 49 9.15 -43.24 17.07
C ILE A 49 10.39 -43.77 16.37
N GLY A 50 10.30 -45.00 15.90
CA GLY A 50 11.38 -45.62 15.12
C GLY A 50 11.51 -44.99 13.74
N SER A 51 12.68 -45.15 13.11
CA SER A 51 12.92 -44.75 11.72
C SER A 51 11.94 -45.36 10.72
N ASP A 52 11.39 -46.52 11.06
CA ASP A 52 10.51 -47.31 10.20
C ASP A 52 9.02 -47.10 10.55
N CYS A 53 8.72 -46.14 11.44
CA CYS A 53 7.35 -45.82 11.82
C CYS A 53 6.63 -45.07 10.69
N GLU A 54 5.49 -45.59 10.26
CA GLU A 54 4.64 -44.91 9.28
C GLU A 54 3.81 -43.83 9.99
N ILE A 55 4.02 -42.56 9.66
CA ILE A 55 3.25 -41.44 10.22
C ILE A 55 2.35 -40.87 9.14
N THR A 56 1.06 -40.73 9.45
CA THR A 56 0.09 -40.09 8.58
C THR A 56 -0.66 -38.98 9.32
N LEU A 57 -1.01 -37.90 8.62
CA LEU A 57 -1.93 -36.86 9.11
C LEU A 57 -3.06 -36.73 8.09
N PHE A 58 -4.30 -36.99 8.50
CA PHE A 58 -5.44 -37.12 7.59
C PHE A 58 -5.20 -38.11 6.42
N GLY A 59 -4.44 -39.17 6.68
CA GLY A 59 -4.12 -40.21 5.70
C GLY A 59 -3.01 -39.87 4.70
N GLU A 60 -2.43 -38.66 4.77
CA GLU A 60 -1.25 -38.29 3.99
C GLU A 60 0.02 -38.61 4.78
N THR A 61 1.03 -39.20 4.14
CA THR A 61 2.32 -39.50 4.77
C THR A 61 3.06 -38.22 5.13
N VAL A 62 3.51 -38.14 6.38
CA VAL A 62 4.12 -36.94 6.97
C VAL A 62 5.34 -37.29 7.81
N SER A 63 6.17 -36.30 8.12
CA SER A 63 7.27 -36.46 9.08
C SER A 63 6.80 -36.14 10.50
N LEU A 64 7.60 -36.49 11.51
CA LEU A 64 7.29 -36.20 12.91
C LEU A 64 7.12 -34.68 13.16
N GLU A 65 7.93 -33.87 12.47
CA GLU A 65 7.88 -32.41 12.51
C GLU A 65 6.57 -31.81 11.99
N ASP A 66 5.70 -32.58 11.34
CA ASP A 66 4.38 -32.11 10.89
C ASP A 66 3.31 -32.21 11.99
N LEU A 67 3.53 -33.08 12.98
CA LEU A 67 2.63 -33.26 14.11
C LEU A 67 2.73 -32.03 15.03
N ARG A 68 1.62 -31.71 15.69
CA ARG A 68 1.49 -30.56 16.59
C ARG A 68 0.80 -30.98 17.89
N GLU A 69 1.01 -30.17 18.92
CA GLU A 69 0.21 -30.24 20.13
C GLU A 69 -1.29 -30.15 19.78
N GLY A 70 -2.10 -31.02 20.39
CA GLY A 70 -3.53 -31.11 20.15
C GLY A 70 -3.95 -32.06 19.03
N ASP A 71 -3.02 -32.54 18.18
CA ASP A 71 -3.34 -33.56 17.18
C ASP A 71 -3.81 -34.84 17.89
N ARG A 72 -4.90 -35.44 17.39
CA ARG A 72 -5.40 -36.74 17.85
C ARG A 72 -4.65 -37.84 17.13
N VAL A 73 -4.23 -38.88 17.83
CA VAL A 73 -3.43 -39.97 17.28
C VAL A 73 -3.99 -41.32 17.65
N ASP A 74 -4.02 -42.21 16.67
CA ASP A 74 -4.16 -43.65 16.82
C ASP A 74 -2.80 -44.30 16.53
N ILE A 75 -2.21 -44.94 17.53
CA ILE A 75 -0.85 -45.48 17.51
C ILE A 75 -0.92 -47.01 17.53
N THR A 76 -0.32 -47.63 16.52
CA THR A 76 -0.07 -49.08 16.50
C THR A 76 1.33 -49.38 17.01
N HIS A 77 1.48 -50.32 17.94
CA HIS A 77 2.76 -50.73 18.50
C HIS A 77 2.83 -52.24 18.76
N ASP A 78 4.03 -52.77 18.98
CA ASP A 78 4.29 -54.18 19.31
C ASP A 78 4.81 -54.40 20.75
N THR A 79 4.92 -53.34 21.55
CA THR A 79 5.51 -53.42 22.89
C THR A 79 4.52 -53.92 23.96
N PRO A 80 4.76 -55.06 24.64
CA PRO A 80 3.80 -55.64 25.60
C PRO A 80 3.81 -54.99 26.99
N ASP A 81 4.97 -54.50 27.43
CA ASP A 81 5.22 -54.16 28.85
C ASP A 81 4.93 -52.70 29.24
N GLY A 82 4.33 -51.92 28.34
CA GLY A 82 3.69 -50.61 28.62
C GLY A 82 4.60 -49.45 29.10
N SER A 83 5.88 -49.69 29.39
CA SER A 83 6.79 -48.69 29.97
C SER A 83 7.55 -47.84 28.94
N SER A 84 7.70 -48.32 27.70
CA SER A 84 8.30 -47.59 26.59
C SER A 84 7.68 -48.04 25.27
N ILE A 85 6.61 -47.37 24.84
CA ILE A 85 5.89 -47.77 23.64
C ILE A 85 6.68 -47.34 22.41
N ARG A 86 6.98 -48.29 21.52
CA ARG A 86 7.59 -48.02 20.22
C ARG A 86 6.53 -48.07 19.13
N ALA A 87 6.25 -46.93 18.51
CA ALA A 87 5.27 -46.85 17.43
C ALA A 87 5.77 -47.55 16.16
N LEU A 88 4.89 -48.34 15.56
CA LEU A 88 5.02 -48.90 14.21
C LEU A 88 4.24 -48.05 13.19
N LYS A 89 3.08 -47.54 13.60
CA LYS A 89 2.23 -46.66 12.79
C LYS A 89 1.56 -45.63 13.68
N ILE A 90 1.49 -44.39 13.19
CA ILE A 90 0.77 -43.28 13.82
C ILE A 90 -0.18 -42.70 12.79
N GLU A 91 -1.47 -42.74 13.11
CA GLU A 91 -2.53 -42.12 12.32
C GLU A 91 -3.02 -40.90 13.08
N ALA A 92 -2.67 -39.72 12.58
CA ALA A 92 -2.98 -38.45 13.21
C ALA A 92 -4.15 -37.74 12.50
N VAL A 93 -4.92 -36.98 13.27
CA VAL A 93 -5.97 -36.08 12.79
C VAL A 93 -5.86 -34.77 13.57
N ARG A 94 -5.76 -33.65 12.87
CA ARG A 94 -5.77 -32.32 13.50
C ARG A 94 -7.22 -31.90 13.78
N PRO A 95 -7.61 -31.66 15.04
CA PRO A 95 -8.95 -31.22 15.35
C PRO A 95 -9.27 -29.88 14.66
N GLU A 96 -10.52 -29.75 14.19
CA GLU A 96 -11.01 -28.52 13.59
C GLU A 96 -10.92 -27.34 14.57
N ASN A 97 -10.51 -26.17 14.09
CA ASN A 97 -10.44 -24.94 14.86
C ASN A 97 -11.63 -24.03 14.51
N PRO A 98 -12.64 -23.86 15.39
CA PRO A 98 -13.87 -23.14 15.09
C PRO A 98 -13.70 -21.63 14.87
N ALA A 99 -12.51 -21.08 15.16
CA ALA A 99 -12.20 -19.68 14.88
C ALA A 99 -11.69 -19.46 13.45
N ARG A 100 -11.39 -20.51 12.67
CA ARG A 100 -10.74 -20.41 11.37
C ARG A 100 -11.71 -20.51 10.22
N TRP A 101 -11.72 -19.48 9.39
CA TRP A 101 -12.56 -19.39 8.21
C TRP A 101 -11.70 -19.24 6.96
N ALA A 102 -12.19 -19.78 5.84
CA ALA A 102 -11.53 -19.61 4.57
C ALA A 102 -12.53 -19.39 3.44
N VAL A 103 -12.14 -18.52 2.50
CA VAL A 103 -12.83 -18.31 1.23
C VAL A 103 -11.82 -18.52 0.11
N ILE A 104 -12.07 -19.48 -0.76
CA ILE A 104 -11.27 -19.76 -1.95
C ILE A 104 -12.15 -19.46 -3.15
N VAL A 105 -11.74 -18.49 -3.96
CA VAL A 105 -12.39 -18.15 -5.21
C VAL A 105 -11.38 -18.34 -6.33
N CYS A 106 -11.72 -19.16 -7.31
CA CYS A 106 -10.88 -19.34 -8.47
C CYS A 106 -11.67 -19.13 -9.76
N ALA A 107 -11.11 -18.33 -10.67
CA ALA A 107 -11.61 -18.09 -12.00
C ALA A 107 -10.47 -18.42 -12.99
N GLY A 108 -10.51 -19.65 -13.52
CA GLY A 108 -9.57 -20.15 -14.52
C GLY A 108 -10.22 -20.44 -15.88
N GLU A 109 -11.54 -20.32 -15.99
CA GLU A 109 -12.31 -20.46 -17.23
C GLU A 109 -13.28 -19.30 -17.41
N TYR A 110 -13.32 -18.76 -18.63
CA TYR A 110 -14.10 -17.57 -18.97
C TYR A 110 -14.93 -17.80 -20.23
N ASP A 111 -16.12 -17.21 -20.27
CA ASP A 111 -16.97 -17.19 -21.46
C ASP A 111 -16.38 -16.28 -22.55
N ASP A 112 -15.74 -15.18 -22.14
CA ASP A 112 -14.96 -14.30 -23.02
C ASP A 112 -13.55 -14.86 -23.25
N ARG A 113 -13.29 -15.32 -24.48
CA ARG A 113 -12.02 -15.97 -24.88
C ARG A 113 -10.81 -15.04 -24.90
N ARG A 114 -11.00 -13.74 -24.71
CA ARG A 114 -9.90 -12.78 -24.57
C ARG A 114 -9.26 -12.85 -23.18
N LEU A 115 -9.95 -13.40 -22.19
CA LEU A 115 -9.41 -13.61 -20.85
C LEU A 115 -8.55 -14.90 -20.81
N PRO A 116 -7.39 -14.88 -20.14
CA PRO A 116 -6.47 -16.01 -20.12
C PRO A 116 -6.99 -17.15 -19.24
N ALA A 117 -7.40 -18.25 -19.87
CA ALA A 117 -7.82 -19.46 -19.17
C ALA A 117 -6.62 -20.29 -18.69
N SER A 118 -6.73 -20.90 -17.52
CA SER A 118 -5.69 -21.78 -16.95
C SER A 118 -6.28 -22.80 -15.99
N SER A 119 -6.10 -24.09 -16.29
CA SER A 119 -6.49 -25.18 -15.39
C SER A 119 -5.65 -25.22 -14.10
N ALA A 120 -4.42 -24.71 -14.14
CA ALA A 120 -3.52 -24.63 -12.98
C ALA A 120 -4.11 -23.78 -11.84
N VAL A 121 -4.94 -22.78 -12.17
CA VAL A 121 -5.67 -21.97 -11.19
C VAL A 121 -6.66 -22.83 -10.40
N SER A 122 -7.40 -23.71 -11.07
CA SER A 122 -8.34 -24.63 -10.41
C SER A 122 -7.61 -25.67 -9.57
N SER A 123 -6.56 -26.29 -10.11
CA SER A 123 -5.73 -27.28 -9.39
C SER A 123 -5.08 -26.70 -8.13
N THR A 124 -4.69 -25.42 -8.17
CA THR A 124 -4.12 -24.70 -7.02
C THR A 124 -5.18 -24.49 -5.94
N ALA A 125 -6.37 -24.05 -6.33
CA ALA A 125 -7.49 -23.85 -5.41
C ALA A 125 -7.88 -25.16 -4.71
N GLU A 126 -7.93 -26.28 -5.42
CA GLU A 126 -8.19 -27.60 -4.84
C GLU A 126 -7.11 -28.04 -3.84
N THR A 127 -5.84 -27.78 -4.16
CA THR A 127 -4.72 -28.06 -3.25
C THR A 127 -4.85 -27.21 -1.99
N LEU A 128 -5.09 -25.91 -2.14
CA LEU A 128 -5.22 -25.00 -1.01
C LEU A 128 -6.45 -25.32 -0.14
N GLU A 129 -7.57 -25.72 -0.73
CA GLU A 129 -8.75 -26.18 0.01
C GLU A 129 -8.41 -27.37 0.91
N LYS A 130 -7.72 -28.37 0.35
CA LYS A 130 -7.29 -29.56 1.10
C LYS A 130 -6.31 -29.17 2.21
N THR A 131 -5.31 -28.34 1.91
CA THR A 131 -4.33 -27.87 2.89
C THR A 131 -5.00 -27.10 4.02
N LEU A 132 -5.86 -26.13 3.73
CA LEU A 132 -6.51 -25.32 4.75
C LEU A 132 -7.39 -26.17 5.67
N ARG A 133 -8.08 -27.17 5.13
CA ARG A 133 -8.90 -28.10 5.92
C ARG A 133 -8.05 -29.06 6.74
N ASN A 134 -7.15 -29.81 6.08
CA ASN A 134 -6.45 -30.94 6.68
C ASN A 134 -5.22 -30.51 7.51
N ARG A 135 -4.59 -29.38 7.17
CA ARG A 135 -3.34 -28.92 7.78
C ARG A 135 -3.54 -27.67 8.63
N TYR A 136 -4.32 -26.71 8.15
CA TYR A 136 -4.62 -25.48 8.89
C TYR A 136 -5.90 -25.58 9.75
N ALA A 137 -6.54 -26.75 9.80
CA ALA A 137 -7.68 -27.04 10.67
C ALA A 137 -8.93 -26.16 10.45
N VAL A 138 -9.16 -25.67 9.22
CA VAL A 138 -10.39 -24.95 8.88
C VAL A 138 -11.57 -25.94 8.88
N PRO A 139 -12.63 -25.72 9.68
CA PRO A 139 -13.80 -26.59 9.68
C PRO A 139 -14.48 -26.63 8.32
N ARG A 140 -15.03 -27.79 7.93
CA ARG A 140 -15.65 -27.95 6.60
C ARG A 140 -16.78 -26.96 6.31
N ASN A 141 -17.58 -26.61 7.32
CA ASN A 141 -18.66 -25.64 7.21
C ASN A 141 -18.20 -24.17 7.29
N GLN A 142 -16.91 -23.94 7.58
CA GLN A 142 -16.25 -22.63 7.62
C GLN A 142 -15.25 -22.45 6.45
N LEU A 143 -15.37 -23.29 5.42
CA LEU A 143 -14.62 -23.19 4.17
C LEU A 143 -15.58 -23.02 2.99
N LEU A 144 -15.54 -21.85 2.35
CA LEU A 144 -16.27 -21.56 1.11
C LEU A 144 -15.33 -21.70 -0.08
N SER A 145 -15.64 -22.62 -1.00
CA SER A 145 -14.87 -22.83 -2.24
C SER A 145 -15.75 -22.55 -3.46
N LEU A 146 -15.31 -21.68 -4.36
CA LEU A 146 -16.02 -21.27 -5.57
C LEU A 146 -15.12 -21.39 -6.80
N THR A 147 -15.42 -22.38 -7.65
CA THR A 147 -14.72 -22.61 -8.93
C THR A 147 -15.51 -22.06 -10.10
N ASN A 148 -14.86 -21.19 -10.88
CA ASN A 148 -15.40 -20.47 -12.03
C ASN A 148 -16.82 -19.91 -11.78
N PRO A 149 -17.05 -19.16 -10.69
CA PRO A 149 -18.37 -18.65 -10.38
C PRO A 149 -18.79 -17.56 -11.38
N SER A 150 -20.10 -17.40 -11.60
CA SER A 150 -20.62 -16.16 -12.18
C SER A 150 -20.51 -15.02 -11.18
N ARG A 151 -20.55 -13.78 -11.66
CA ARG A 151 -20.52 -12.57 -10.82
C ARG A 151 -21.54 -12.65 -9.68
N ILE A 152 -22.81 -12.94 -9.99
CA ILE A 152 -23.89 -12.99 -8.99
C ILE A 152 -23.61 -14.03 -7.91
N ARG A 153 -23.14 -15.23 -8.30
CA ARG A 153 -22.83 -16.30 -7.35
C ARG A 153 -21.67 -15.91 -6.43
N LEU A 154 -20.62 -15.31 -6.98
CA LEU A 154 -19.48 -14.83 -6.20
C LEU A 154 -19.93 -13.77 -5.21
N GLU A 155 -20.63 -12.73 -5.68
CA GLU A 155 -21.08 -11.60 -4.87
C GLU A 155 -21.95 -12.05 -3.67
N GLN A 156 -22.94 -12.91 -3.94
CA GLN A 156 -23.87 -13.40 -2.93
C GLN A 156 -23.21 -14.36 -1.93
N ALA A 157 -22.42 -15.32 -2.42
CA ALA A 157 -21.83 -16.35 -1.56
C ALA A 157 -20.75 -15.74 -0.65
N VAL A 158 -19.82 -14.97 -1.22
CA VAL A 158 -18.74 -14.33 -0.45
C VAL A 158 -19.32 -13.30 0.53
N GLY A 159 -20.24 -12.44 0.06
CA GLY A 159 -20.85 -11.42 0.91
C GLY A 159 -21.67 -12.00 2.07
N SER A 160 -22.39 -13.09 1.86
CA SER A 160 -23.16 -13.75 2.93
C SER A 160 -22.24 -14.49 3.90
N PHE A 161 -21.19 -15.13 3.39
CA PHE A 161 -20.25 -15.90 4.19
C PHE A 161 -19.43 -15.02 5.12
N LEU A 162 -18.84 -13.93 4.61
CA LEU A 162 -18.03 -13.00 5.39
C LEU A 162 -18.80 -12.28 6.50
N LYS A 163 -20.13 -12.12 6.35
CA LYS A 163 -21.00 -11.52 7.38
C LYS A 163 -21.26 -12.44 8.58
N ASN A 164 -21.16 -13.76 8.40
CA ASN A 164 -21.49 -14.75 9.42
C ASN A 164 -20.28 -15.16 10.29
N ILE A 165 -19.10 -14.64 9.97
CA ILE A 165 -17.88 -14.91 10.74
C ILE A 165 -18.04 -14.25 12.13
N PRO A 166 -17.64 -14.90 13.23
CA PRO A 166 -17.71 -14.29 14.55
C PRO A 166 -16.58 -13.27 14.76
N SER A 167 -16.73 -12.37 15.75
CA SER A 167 -15.80 -11.27 15.98
C SER A 167 -14.41 -11.68 16.46
N ASP A 168 -14.28 -12.88 17.03
CA ASP A 168 -13.02 -13.50 17.43
C ASP A 168 -12.42 -14.41 16.33
N GLY A 169 -13.12 -14.55 15.20
CA GLY A 169 -12.69 -15.37 14.06
C GLY A 169 -11.54 -14.76 13.25
N GLU A 170 -10.82 -15.62 12.55
CA GLU A 170 -9.83 -15.29 11.54
C GLU A 170 -10.28 -15.81 10.17
N VAL A 171 -10.10 -15.00 9.13
CA VAL A 171 -10.46 -15.37 7.75
C VAL A 171 -9.31 -15.18 6.78
N VAL A 172 -9.07 -16.21 5.97
CA VAL A 172 -8.18 -16.18 4.81
C VAL A 172 -9.04 -16.18 3.55
N VAL A 173 -8.92 -15.14 2.73
CA VAL A 173 -9.57 -15.04 1.42
C VAL A 173 -8.50 -15.17 0.35
N TYR A 174 -8.54 -16.25 -0.41
CA TYR A 174 -7.69 -16.47 -1.57
C TYR A 174 -8.51 -16.28 -2.84
N TYR A 175 -8.13 -15.31 -3.66
CA TYR A 175 -8.68 -15.14 -5.00
C TYR A 175 -7.60 -15.43 -6.04
N ALA A 176 -7.89 -16.30 -6.99
CA ALA A 176 -7.02 -16.58 -8.13
C ALA A 176 -7.74 -16.43 -9.46
N GLY A 177 -7.11 -15.74 -10.42
CA GLY A 177 -7.67 -15.56 -11.76
C GLY A 177 -7.14 -14.31 -12.47
N THR A 178 -8.02 -13.56 -13.12
CA THR A 178 -7.67 -12.35 -13.86
C THR A 178 -8.29 -11.11 -13.21
N ALA A 179 -7.56 -10.00 -13.22
CA ALA A 179 -8.05 -8.68 -12.84
C ALA A 179 -7.96 -7.72 -14.04
N VAL A 180 -9.01 -6.94 -14.28
CA VAL A 180 -9.16 -6.07 -15.44
C VAL A 180 -9.52 -4.66 -15.00
N ARG A 181 -8.98 -3.66 -15.68
CA ARG A 181 -9.19 -2.23 -15.49
C ARG A 181 -10.10 -1.71 -16.59
N ASP A 182 -11.16 -1.01 -16.22
CA ASP A 182 -12.04 -0.37 -17.18
C ASP A 182 -11.47 0.97 -17.70
N SER A 183 -12.22 1.65 -18.58
CA SER A 183 -11.84 2.95 -19.10
C SER A 183 -11.85 4.09 -18.06
N GLN A 184 -12.49 3.89 -16.90
CA GLN A 184 -12.51 4.85 -15.79
C GLN A 184 -11.39 4.60 -14.78
N GLY A 185 -10.56 3.57 -15.00
CA GLY A 185 -9.48 3.18 -14.10
C GLY A 185 -9.92 2.32 -12.91
N GLN A 186 -11.17 1.87 -12.86
CA GLN A 186 -11.66 0.95 -11.83
C GLN A 186 -11.20 -0.47 -12.15
N VAL A 187 -10.82 -1.23 -11.12
CA VAL A 187 -10.35 -2.61 -11.27
C VAL A 187 -11.44 -3.60 -10.84
N PHE A 188 -11.61 -4.64 -11.65
CA PHE A 188 -12.57 -5.72 -11.48
C PHE A 188 -11.86 -7.07 -11.53
N LEU A 189 -12.18 -7.94 -10.58
CA LEU A 189 -11.85 -9.35 -10.58
C LEU A 189 -12.79 -10.09 -11.54
N ALA A 190 -12.24 -10.83 -12.50
CA ALA A 190 -12.99 -11.51 -13.52
C ALA A 190 -13.76 -12.72 -12.96
N ALA A 191 -15.07 -12.73 -13.13
CA ALA A 191 -15.91 -13.91 -12.96
C ALA A 191 -15.97 -14.70 -14.27
N LYS A 192 -16.51 -15.92 -14.25
CA LYS A 192 -16.64 -16.76 -15.45
C LYS A 192 -17.35 -16.04 -16.61
N ASN A 193 -18.38 -15.26 -16.29
CA ASN A 193 -19.22 -14.55 -17.26
C ASN A 193 -18.78 -13.08 -17.51
N THR A 194 -17.53 -12.71 -17.16
CA THR A 194 -17.02 -11.37 -17.40
C THR A 194 -16.82 -11.10 -18.90
N ASP A 195 -17.37 -10.00 -19.39
CA ASP A 195 -17.12 -9.42 -20.72
C ASP A 195 -16.11 -8.27 -20.58
N LEU A 196 -14.97 -8.36 -21.27
CA LEU A 196 -13.96 -7.31 -21.25
C LEU A 196 -14.43 -5.94 -21.76
N ASN A 197 -15.54 -5.90 -22.52
CA ASN A 197 -16.13 -4.64 -22.97
C ASN A 197 -16.96 -3.95 -21.88
N ASP A 198 -17.47 -4.70 -20.90
CA ASP A 198 -18.24 -4.17 -19.78
C ASP A 198 -17.88 -4.90 -18.46
N PRO A 199 -16.64 -4.72 -17.95
CA PRO A 199 -16.23 -5.33 -16.68
C PRO A 199 -17.04 -4.81 -15.49
N ALA A 200 -17.55 -3.58 -15.57
CA ALA A 200 -18.35 -2.97 -14.52
C ALA A 200 -19.67 -3.71 -14.29
N ALA A 201 -20.34 -4.16 -15.34
CA ALA A 201 -21.57 -4.93 -15.21
C ALA A 201 -21.32 -6.43 -14.94
N THR A 202 -20.19 -6.98 -15.39
CA THR A 202 -20.01 -8.44 -15.51
C THR A 202 -18.88 -9.02 -14.66
N GLY A 203 -18.00 -8.20 -14.09
CA GLY A 203 -16.96 -8.57 -13.13
C GLY A 203 -17.30 -8.16 -11.69
N ILE A 204 -16.40 -8.46 -10.75
CA ILE A 204 -16.54 -8.07 -9.34
C ILE A 204 -15.56 -6.95 -9.04
N GLY A 205 -16.04 -5.79 -8.59
CA GLY A 205 -15.15 -4.68 -8.25
C GLY A 205 -14.14 -5.07 -7.16
N MET A 206 -12.86 -4.74 -7.36
CA MET A 206 -11.84 -4.91 -6.32
C MET A 206 -12.19 -4.07 -5.09
N GLN A 207 -12.75 -2.87 -5.29
CA GLN A 207 -13.32 -2.05 -4.23
C GLN A 207 -14.42 -2.78 -3.45
N TRP A 208 -15.32 -3.50 -4.13
CA TRP A 208 -16.39 -4.25 -3.46
C TRP A 208 -15.84 -5.36 -2.57
N LEU A 209 -14.82 -6.10 -3.02
CA LEU A 209 -14.21 -7.16 -2.22
C LEU A 209 -13.53 -6.58 -0.98
N ALA A 210 -12.80 -5.46 -1.14
CA ALA A 210 -12.18 -4.74 -0.04
C ALA A 210 -13.23 -4.24 0.97
N ASP A 211 -14.29 -3.56 0.51
CA ASP A 211 -15.37 -3.06 1.36
C ASP A 211 -16.09 -4.20 2.10
N THR A 212 -16.29 -5.34 1.44
CA THR A 212 -16.93 -6.52 2.02
C THR A 212 -16.06 -7.13 3.13
N LEU A 213 -14.74 -7.20 2.93
CA LEU A 213 -13.79 -7.65 3.94
C LEU A 213 -13.69 -6.66 5.11
N GLU A 214 -13.59 -5.36 4.84
CA GLU A 214 -13.59 -4.31 5.86
C GLU A 214 -14.87 -4.36 6.72
N GLY A 215 -16.02 -4.67 6.11
CA GLY A 215 -17.29 -4.86 6.79
C GLY A 215 -17.45 -6.19 7.53
N SER A 216 -16.54 -7.16 7.37
CA SER A 216 -16.56 -8.42 8.11
C SER A 216 -16.16 -8.19 9.57
N PRO A 217 -16.88 -8.80 10.54
CA PRO A 217 -16.59 -8.65 11.97
C PRO A 217 -15.33 -9.41 12.42
N ALA A 218 -14.76 -10.28 11.59
CA ALA A 218 -13.58 -11.08 11.92
C ALA A 218 -12.44 -10.22 12.50
N ALA A 219 -11.83 -10.69 13.59
CA ALA A 219 -10.70 -10.02 14.24
C ALA A 219 -9.47 -9.94 13.32
N ARG A 220 -9.29 -10.95 12.47
CA ARG A 220 -8.13 -11.07 11.58
C ARG A 220 -8.59 -11.39 10.16
N LYS A 221 -8.11 -10.60 9.21
CA LYS A 221 -8.54 -10.65 7.82
C LYS A 221 -7.31 -10.64 6.93
N LEU A 222 -7.09 -11.74 6.22
CA LEU A 222 -6.00 -11.89 5.25
C LEU A 222 -6.58 -12.06 3.85
N LEU A 223 -6.23 -11.16 2.93
CA LEU A 223 -6.53 -11.27 1.51
C LEU A 223 -5.27 -11.69 0.75
N LEU A 224 -5.32 -12.83 0.07
CA LEU A 224 -4.28 -13.32 -0.83
C LEU A 224 -4.77 -13.18 -2.26
N LEU A 225 -4.17 -12.26 -3.02
CA LEU A 225 -4.59 -11.95 -4.38
C LEU A 225 -3.60 -12.51 -5.40
N ASP A 226 -4.00 -13.57 -6.09
CA ASP A 226 -3.21 -14.30 -7.08
C ASP A 226 -3.75 -14.05 -8.50
N VAL A 227 -3.55 -12.84 -9.00
CA VAL A 227 -4.06 -12.44 -10.33
C VAL A 227 -2.94 -12.27 -11.34
N SER A 228 -3.14 -12.88 -12.51
CA SER A 228 -2.17 -12.93 -13.62
C SER A 228 -2.48 -11.93 -14.73
N PRO A 229 -1.44 -11.25 -15.26
CA PRO A 229 -1.32 -10.81 -16.65
C PRO A 229 -0.44 -11.82 -17.43
N ALA A 230 -0.95 -13.00 -17.74
CA ALA A 230 -0.25 -13.93 -18.63
C ALA A 230 -0.85 -13.85 -20.03
N ALA A 231 -0.58 -12.76 -20.75
CA ALA A 231 -0.77 -12.71 -22.21
C ALA A 231 0.31 -11.84 -22.86
N PRO A 232 1.20 -12.41 -23.71
CA PRO A 232 2.22 -11.64 -24.44
C PRO A 232 1.62 -10.65 -25.44
N ASP A 233 0.35 -10.85 -25.83
CA ASP A 233 -0.34 -10.08 -26.85
C ASP A 233 -1.71 -9.62 -26.34
N ARG A 234 -1.78 -8.34 -25.96
CA ARG A 234 -2.99 -7.49 -25.77
C ARG A 234 -4.10 -7.96 -24.83
N ALA A 235 -4.13 -7.32 -23.66
CA ALA A 235 -5.14 -6.31 -23.35
C ALA A 235 -4.51 -5.28 -22.41
N SER A 236 -4.47 -3.98 -22.79
CA SER A 236 -3.95 -2.86 -21.96
C SER A 236 -4.62 -2.69 -20.60
N ASN A 237 -5.60 -3.54 -20.32
CA ASN A 237 -6.56 -3.43 -19.25
C ASN A 237 -6.33 -4.51 -18.20
N ILE A 238 -5.57 -5.59 -18.46
CA ILE A 238 -5.27 -6.57 -17.39
C ILE A 238 -4.21 -5.98 -16.47
N VAL A 239 -4.40 -6.12 -15.16
CA VAL A 239 -3.52 -5.54 -14.13
C VAL A 239 -2.93 -6.61 -13.22
N SER A 240 -1.77 -6.31 -12.63
CA SER A 240 -1.15 -7.19 -11.64
C SER A 240 -1.89 -7.15 -10.29
N ALA A 241 -1.56 -8.08 -9.40
CA ALA A 241 -2.16 -8.13 -8.06
C ALA A 241 -1.87 -6.87 -7.25
N ALA A 242 -0.65 -6.34 -7.30
CA ALA A 242 -0.32 -5.09 -6.61
C ALA A 242 -1.12 -3.91 -7.17
N GLU A 243 -1.24 -3.79 -8.50
CA GLU A 243 -2.01 -2.71 -9.13
C GLU A 243 -3.51 -2.81 -8.80
N ALA A 244 -4.05 -4.03 -8.69
CA ALA A 244 -5.41 -4.24 -8.25
C ALA A 244 -5.63 -3.77 -6.81
N LEU A 245 -4.75 -4.15 -5.88
CA LEU A 245 -4.83 -3.70 -4.48
C LEU A 245 -4.61 -2.18 -4.33
N GLU A 246 -3.71 -1.59 -5.11
CA GLU A 246 -3.47 -0.14 -5.13
C GLU A 246 -4.65 0.67 -5.69
N SER A 247 -5.54 0.04 -6.46
CA SER A 247 -6.73 0.71 -6.98
C SER A 247 -7.82 0.94 -5.92
N VAL A 248 -7.74 0.23 -4.79
CA VAL A 248 -8.71 0.33 -3.70
C VAL A 248 -8.57 1.67 -3.00
N LYS A 249 -9.71 2.32 -2.75
CA LYS A 249 -9.78 3.60 -2.05
C LYS A 249 -10.44 3.40 -0.69
N GLY A 250 -9.84 3.99 0.33
CA GLY A 250 -10.45 4.05 1.65
C GLY A 250 -11.58 5.09 1.69
N PRO A 251 -12.35 5.12 2.79
CA PRO A 251 -13.19 6.26 3.10
C PRO A 251 -12.37 7.57 3.09
N PRO A 252 -13.00 8.74 2.91
CA PRO A 252 -12.30 10.01 2.86
C PRO A 252 -11.31 10.21 4.02
N GLY A 253 -10.02 10.32 3.69
CA GLY A 253 -8.93 10.52 4.65
C GLY A 253 -8.52 9.28 5.46
N MET A 254 -9.02 8.08 5.12
CA MET A 254 -8.59 6.81 5.71
C MET A 254 -7.84 5.96 4.66
N ALA A 255 -7.01 5.04 5.14
CA ALA A 255 -6.34 4.08 4.25
C ALA A 255 -7.35 3.13 3.58
N ALA A 256 -6.94 2.58 2.43
CA ALA A 256 -7.72 1.62 1.65
C ALA A 256 -8.09 0.35 2.45
N PHE A 257 -7.10 -0.18 3.17
CA PHE A 257 -7.26 -1.30 4.08
C PHE A 257 -6.97 -0.79 5.50
N ARG A 258 -8.00 -0.83 6.36
CA ARG A 258 -7.91 -0.39 7.76
C ARG A 258 -7.80 -1.55 8.71
N THR A 259 -8.41 -2.68 8.35
CA THR A 259 -8.48 -3.88 9.18
C THR A 259 -8.06 -5.14 8.43
N VAL A 260 -7.84 -5.04 7.12
CA VAL A 260 -7.42 -6.14 6.26
C VAL A 260 -5.91 -6.07 6.01
N THR A 261 -5.23 -7.18 6.20
CA THR A 261 -3.89 -7.39 5.65
C THR A 261 -4.05 -8.01 4.27
N ALA A 262 -3.41 -7.45 3.24
CA ALA A 262 -3.47 -7.99 1.89
C ALA A 262 -2.08 -8.33 1.34
N VAL A 263 -1.97 -9.42 0.60
CA VAL A 263 -0.76 -9.88 -0.07
C VAL A 263 -1.04 -9.99 -1.57
N ALA A 264 -0.30 -9.22 -2.36
CA ALA A 264 -0.27 -9.36 -3.81
C ALA A 264 0.67 -10.49 -4.20
N GLY A 265 0.20 -11.42 -5.02
CA GLY A 265 1.01 -12.51 -5.59
C GLY A 265 2.03 -12.04 -6.65
N ALA A 266 1.90 -10.83 -7.16
CA ALA A 266 2.82 -10.21 -8.12
C ALA A 266 2.88 -8.68 -7.93
N SER A 267 4.07 -8.09 -8.03
CA SER A 267 4.31 -6.64 -7.94
C SER A 267 3.77 -5.88 -9.15
N ALA A 268 3.77 -4.54 -9.06
CA ALA A 268 3.33 -3.69 -10.16
C ALA A 268 4.24 -3.87 -11.38
N GLY A 269 3.64 -4.10 -12.55
CA GLY A 269 4.38 -4.39 -13.79
C GLY A 269 4.91 -5.82 -13.91
N GLU A 270 4.75 -6.67 -12.90
CA GLU A 270 5.10 -8.09 -12.96
C GLU A 270 3.89 -8.97 -13.24
N ALA A 271 4.13 -10.19 -13.72
CA ALA A 271 3.08 -11.15 -14.03
C ALA A 271 3.04 -12.31 -13.03
N ALA A 272 1.86 -12.66 -12.53
CA ALA A 272 1.70 -13.94 -11.85
C ALA A 272 1.86 -15.09 -12.84
N SER A 273 2.66 -16.07 -12.46
CA SER A 273 3.11 -17.16 -13.32
C SER A 273 2.56 -18.51 -12.89
N ILE A 274 2.59 -19.45 -13.83
CA ILE A 274 2.33 -20.87 -13.55
C ILE A 274 3.66 -21.51 -13.20
N ALA A 275 3.65 -22.36 -12.16
CA ALA A 275 4.82 -23.07 -11.71
C ALA A 275 5.43 -23.93 -12.83
N SER A 276 6.73 -24.20 -12.75
CA SER A 276 7.49 -24.89 -13.81
C SER A 276 6.94 -26.25 -14.24
N ASP A 277 6.17 -26.94 -13.39
CA ASP A 277 5.53 -28.21 -13.73
C ASP A 277 4.13 -28.07 -14.38
N GLY A 278 3.63 -26.83 -14.52
CA GLY A 278 2.35 -26.52 -15.15
C GLY A 278 1.11 -26.83 -14.30
N THR A 279 1.27 -27.31 -13.06
CA THR A 279 0.14 -27.85 -12.27
C THR A 279 -0.49 -26.85 -11.31
N ALA A 280 0.21 -25.77 -10.97
CA ALA A 280 -0.24 -24.77 -10.01
C ALA A 280 0.22 -23.36 -10.39
N THR A 281 -0.41 -22.32 -9.83
CA THR A 281 0.17 -20.96 -9.84
C THR A 281 1.41 -20.95 -8.92
N SER A 282 2.44 -20.18 -9.29
CA SER A 282 3.68 -20.12 -8.50
C SER A 282 3.43 -19.54 -7.10
N PHE A 283 2.63 -18.47 -6.99
CA PHE A 283 2.25 -17.89 -5.71
C PHE A 283 1.36 -18.83 -4.89
N GLY A 284 0.30 -19.38 -5.48
CA GLY A 284 -0.59 -20.30 -4.77
C GLY A 284 0.10 -21.58 -4.30
N ARG A 285 1.12 -22.09 -5.03
CA ARG A 285 1.99 -23.16 -4.54
C ARG A 285 2.76 -22.76 -3.29
N ALA A 286 3.40 -21.60 -3.30
CA ALA A 286 4.16 -21.12 -2.15
C ALA A 286 3.24 -20.92 -0.93
N VAL A 287 2.03 -20.40 -1.14
CA VAL A 287 0.99 -20.26 -0.10
C VAL A 287 0.54 -21.62 0.43
N ALA A 288 0.29 -22.59 -0.45
CA ALA A 288 -0.11 -23.94 -0.03
C ALA A 288 0.97 -24.62 0.82
N LEU A 289 2.25 -24.48 0.45
CA LEU A 289 3.37 -24.97 1.25
C LEU A 289 3.45 -24.27 2.62
N ALA A 290 3.22 -22.95 2.67
CA ALA A 290 3.21 -22.22 3.93
C ALA A 290 2.14 -22.75 4.89
N TYR A 291 0.91 -22.94 4.39
CA TYR A 291 -0.22 -23.49 5.17
C TYR A 291 -0.13 -25.00 5.43
N GLN A 292 0.77 -25.72 4.75
CA GLN A 292 1.06 -27.12 5.06
C GLN A 292 1.74 -27.25 6.43
N GLY A 293 2.46 -26.23 6.86
CA GLY A 293 3.13 -26.16 8.16
C GLY A 293 4.52 -25.49 8.08
N ASP A 294 5.11 -25.43 6.89
CA ASP A 294 6.48 -24.96 6.68
C ASP A 294 6.66 -23.46 6.92
N GLY A 295 5.57 -22.69 6.81
CA GLY A 295 5.56 -21.25 7.07
C GLY A 295 5.42 -20.88 8.55
N ASP A 296 5.00 -21.79 9.41
CA ASP A 296 4.80 -21.58 10.85
C ASP A 296 6.15 -21.76 11.58
N GLU A 297 7.02 -20.75 11.46
CA GLU A 297 8.39 -20.78 11.98
C GLU A 297 8.45 -20.94 13.51
N ASN A 298 7.49 -20.35 14.22
CA ASN A 298 7.44 -20.37 15.68
C ASN A 298 6.66 -21.58 16.26
N ARG A 299 5.95 -22.33 15.40
CA ARG A 299 5.18 -23.54 15.71
C ARG A 299 4.02 -23.31 16.69
N ASP A 300 3.41 -22.13 16.67
CA ASP A 300 2.22 -21.79 17.45
C ASP A 300 0.91 -22.26 16.79
N GLY A 301 1.02 -22.89 15.61
CA GLY A 301 -0.09 -23.42 14.84
C GLY A 301 -0.86 -22.36 14.08
N ARG A 302 -0.44 -21.09 14.12
CA ARG A 302 -0.94 -19.99 13.32
C ARG A 302 0.09 -19.63 12.26
N LEU A 303 -0.32 -18.80 11.31
CA LEU A 303 0.56 -18.30 10.27
C LEU A 303 0.38 -16.80 10.21
N ASP A 304 1.27 -16.07 10.88
CA ASP A 304 1.25 -14.61 10.87
C ASP A 304 1.56 -14.07 9.46
N PRO A 305 1.01 -12.90 9.03
CA PRO A 305 1.33 -12.35 7.73
C PRO A 305 2.82 -12.12 7.48
N THR A 306 3.61 -11.83 8.51
CA THR A 306 5.06 -11.65 8.38
C THR A 306 5.78 -12.98 8.15
N GLU A 307 5.36 -14.05 8.83
CA GLU A 307 5.84 -15.42 8.62
C GLU A 307 5.47 -15.92 7.21
N LEU A 308 4.20 -15.73 6.82
CA LEU A 308 3.75 -16.05 5.46
C LEU A 308 4.59 -15.33 4.41
N LEU A 309 4.81 -14.01 4.56
CA LEU A 309 5.58 -13.25 3.59
C LEU A 309 7.05 -13.67 3.57
N GLY A 310 7.66 -13.91 4.74
CA GLY A 310 9.03 -14.41 4.86
C GLY A 310 9.21 -15.74 4.14
N PHE A 311 8.30 -16.68 4.40
CA PHE A 311 8.29 -17.99 3.76
C PHE A 311 8.06 -17.91 2.26
N VAL A 312 7.04 -17.16 1.81
CA VAL A 312 6.72 -17.03 0.38
C VAL A 312 7.87 -16.37 -0.37
N ASN A 313 8.54 -15.36 0.18
CA ASN A 313 9.72 -14.75 -0.46
C ASN A 313 10.88 -15.73 -0.65
N LYS A 314 11.04 -16.70 0.27
CA LYS A 314 12.05 -17.75 0.18
C LYS A 314 11.70 -18.81 -0.87
N ILE A 315 10.43 -19.18 -0.99
CA ILE A 315 9.96 -20.29 -1.83
C ILE A 315 9.60 -19.85 -3.24
N LEU A 316 8.99 -18.68 -3.42
CA LEU A 316 8.48 -18.21 -4.70
C LEU A 316 9.54 -18.25 -5.83
N PRO A 317 10.79 -17.79 -5.65
CA PRO A 317 11.83 -17.87 -6.69
C PRO A 317 12.13 -19.30 -7.17
N GLN A 318 11.83 -20.32 -6.36
CA GLN A 318 12.04 -21.74 -6.68
C GLN A 318 10.87 -22.32 -7.48
N THR A 319 9.69 -21.68 -7.39
CA THR A 319 8.46 -22.11 -8.08
C THR A 319 8.26 -21.41 -9.42
N VAL A 320 8.85 -20.23 -9.61
CA VAL A 320 8.70 -19.41 -10.82
C VAL A 320 9.56 -19.96 -11.96
N PRO A 321 9.05 -20.02 -13.20
CA PRO A 321 9.84 -20.44 -14.36
C PRO A 321 11.06 -19.54 -14.62
N ALA A 322 12.11 -20.12 -15.20
CA ALA A 322 13.32 -19.38 -15.53
C ALA A 322 13.03 -18.17 -16.45
N GLY A 323 13.55 -17.00 -16.09
CA GLY A 323 13.39 -15.76 -16.86
C GLY A 323 12.09 -14.98 -16.58
N VAL A 324 11.25 -15.45 -15.65
CA VAL A 324 10.05 -14.72 -15.20
C VAL A 324 10.35 -14.03 -13.86
N SER A 325 10.01 -12.74 -13.74
CA SER A 325 10.05 -12.02 -12.46
C SER A 325 8.67 -12.03 -11.83
N GLN A 326 8.60 -12.50 -10.60
CA GLN A 326 7.40 -12.45 -9.78
C GLN A 326 7.81 -12.31 -8.31
N THR A 327 7.40 -11.20 -7.71
CA THR A 327 7.67 -10.84 -6.32
C THR A 327 6.36 -10.50 -5.62
N VAL A 328 6.28 -10.78 -4.33
CA VAL A 328 5.09 -10.50 -3.53
C VAL A 328 5.16 -9.13 -2.87
N ARG A 329 4.00 -8.53 -2.62
CA ARG A 329 3.89 -7.26 -1.91
C ARG A 329 2.86 -7.34 -0.79
N LEU A 330 3.26 -6.89 0.39
CA LEU A 330 2.42 -6.81 1.58
C LEU A 330 1.80 -5.42 1.71
N PHE A 331 0.51 -5.39 1.99
CA PHE A 331 -0.29 -4.21 2.32
C PHE A 331 -0.78 -4.39 3.75
N LEU A 332 -0.23 -3.60 4.67
CA LEU A 332 -0.59 -3.63 6.08
C LEU A 332 -1.83 -2.76 6.33
N PRO A 333 -2.70 -3.16 7.27
CA PRO A 333 -3.85 -2.36 7.67
C PRO A 333 -3.39 -1.06 8.35
N ASP A 334 -4.06 0.04 8.03
CA ASP A 334 -3.87 1.34 8.68
C ASP A 334 -5.22 1.95 9.08
N ASN A 335 -5.54 1.84 10.37
CA ASN A 335 -6.76 2.39 10.96
C ASN A 335 -6.53 3.71 11.69
N ARG A 336 -5.47 4.45 11.36
CA ARG A 336 -5.28 5.78 11.94
C ARG A 336 -6.45 6.68 11.52
N PRO A 337 -7.00 7.50 12.44
CA PRO A 337 -8.04 8.43 12.09
C PRO A 337 -7.53 9.42 11.04
N PRO A 338 -8.42 9.95 10.18
CA PRO A 338 -8.04 11.00 9.23
C PRO A 338 -7.32 12.15 9.92
N ARG A 339 -6.26 12.65 9.28
CA ARG A 339 -5.50 13.82 9.76
C ARG A 339 -6.41 15.03 10.00
N LEU A 340 -7.42 15.21 9.14
CA LEU A 340 -8.42 16.26 9.24
C LEU A 340 -9.83 15.66 9.26
N SER A 341 -10.68 16.13 10.18
CA SER A 341 -12.11 15.80 10.17
C SER A 341 -12.82 16.42 8.95
N GLU A 342 -13.98 15.89 8.56
CA GLU A 342 -14.73 16.46 7.43
C GLU A 342 -15.22 17.89 7.74
N GLU A 343 -15.54 18.21 9.00
CA GLU A 343 -15.86 19.56 9.44
C GLU A 343 -14.66 20.50 9.26
N ALA A 344 -13.46 20.06 9.64
CA ALA A 344 -12.23 20.82 9.45
C ALA A 344 -11.96 21.07 7.96
N LYS A 345 -12.08 20.03 7.12
CA LYS A 345 -11.93 20.16 5.66
C LYS A 345 -12.96 21.12 5.07
N ALA A 346 -14.21 21.08 5.51
CA ALA A 346 -15.26 22.00 5.06
C ALA A 346 -14.93 23.45 5.41
N ALA A 347 -14.46 23.71 6.63
CA ALA A 347 -14.03 25.05 7.06
C ALA A 347 -12.81 25.54 6.25
N ILE A 348 -11.81 24.68 5.99
CA ILE A 348 -10.65 25.01 5.17
C ILE A 348 -11.06 25.32 3.72
N ARG A 349 -11.97 24.53 3.13
CA ARG A 349 -12.50 24.78 1.78
C ARG A 349 -13.27 26.11 1.71
N ALA A 350 -14.05 26.44 2.74
CA ALA A 350 -14.76 27.71 2.81
C ALA A 350 -13.79 28.90 2.84
N LEU A 351 -12.70 28.80 3.61
CA LEU A 351 -11.63 29.80 3.60
C LEU A 351 -10.96 29.89 2.23
N GLY A 352 -10.61 28.76 1.62
CA GLY A 352 -10.01 28.71 0.28
C GLY A 352 -10.90 29.30 -0.81
N ALA A 353 -12.22 29.14 -0.72
CA ALA A 353 -13.18 29.72 -1.66
C ALA A 353 -13.17 31.26 -1.64
N MET A 354 -12.78 31.89 -0.53
CA MET A 354 -12.65 33.35 -0.48
C MET A 354 -11.49 33.88 -1.33
N ILE A 355 -10.49 33.05 -1.62
CA ILE A 355 -9.32 33.45 -2.43
C ILE A 355 -9.71 33.74 -3.88
N THR A 356 -10.81 33.19 -4.40
CA THR A 356 -11.27 33.47 -5.78
C THR A 356 -12.19 34.70 -5.86
N MET A 357 -12.68 35.21 -4.73
CA MET A 357 -13.55 36.39 -4.69
C MET A 357 -12.77 37.67 -5.03
N GLN A 358 -13.38 38.59 -5.77
CA GLN A 358 -12.74 39.87 -6.12
C GLN A 358 -12.61 40.80 -4.91
N ASP A 359 -13.67 40.94 -4.12
CA ASP A 359 -13.72 41.77 -2.92
C ASP A 359 -14.04 40.90 -1.70
N VAL A 360 -13.09 40.78 -0.77
CA VAL A 360 -13.25 39.97 0.45
C VAL A 360 -13.35 40.89 1.65
N ASN A 361 -14.40 40.70 2.46
CA ASN A 361 -14.47 41.33 3.77
C ASN A 361 -13.49 40.61 4.72
N LEU A 362 -12.43 41.29 5.13
CA LEU A 362 -11.39 40.74 5.98
C LEU A 362 -11.91 40.27 7.34
N GLN A 363 -12.96 40.89 7.89
CA GLN A 363 -13.55 40.43 9.14
C GLN A 363 -14.19 39.04 8.98
N ILE A 364 -14.87 38.81 7.84
CA ILE A 364 -15.46 37.50 7.51
C ILE A 364 -14.36 36.46 7.27
N ALA A 365 -13.26 36.89 6.63
CA ALA A 365 -12.08 36.03 6.45
C ALA A 365 -11.42 35.62 7.77
N ASP A 366 -11.33 36.53 8.74
CA ASP A 366 -10.78 36.26 10.07
C ASP A 366 -11.63 35.22 10.81
N GLU A 367 -12.96 35.35 10.73
CA GLU A 367 -13.89 34.39 11.32
C GLU A 367 -13.77 33.01 10.66
N ALA A 368 -13.68 32.97 9.32
CA ALA A 368 -13.48 31.73 8.58
C ALA A 368 -12.13 31.08 8.90
N PHE A 369 -11.06 31.86 9.03
CA PHE A 369 -9.75 31.37 9.45
C PHE A 369 -9.79 30.79 10.87
N ARG A 370 -10.39 31.50 11.84
CA ARG A 370 -10.54 30.97 13.22
C ARG A 370 -11.36 29.69 13.25
N SER A 371 -12.40 29.59 12.42
CA SER A 371 -13.18 28.36 12.28
C SER A 371 -12.35 27.23 11.67
N ALA A 372 -11.55 27.52 10.64
CA ALA A 372 -10.69 26.54 9.99
C ALA A 372 -9.55 26.07 10.89
N ALA A 373 -8.94 26.95 11.68
CA ALA A 373 -7.83 26.63 12.58
C ALA A 373 -8.27 25.95 13.89
N LYS A 374 -9.58 25.94 14.21
CA LYS A 374 -10.10 25.40 15.46
C LYS A 374 -9.85 23.89 15.58
N GLY A 375 -9.08 23.50 16.59
CA GLY A 375 -8.81 22.08 16.90
C GLY A 375 -7.80 21.41 15.96
N ILE A 376 -7.11 22.18 15.10
CA ILE A 376 -6.07 21.68 14.19
C ILE A 376 -4.82 22.57 14.22
N GLU A 377 -4.40 22.98 15.42
CA GLU A 377 -3.37 24.02 15.65
C GLU A 377 -1.99 23.75 15.02
N SER A 378 -1.70 22.49 14.67
CA SER A 378 -0.45 22.10 13.99
C SER A 378 -0.59 21.93 12.48
N GLN A 379 -1.77 22.13 11.89
CA GLN A 379 -2.00 21.88 10.46
C GLN A 379 -1.74 23.15 9.64
N PRO A 380 -0.93 23.08 8.57
CA PRO A 380 -0.50 24.27 7.84
C PRO A 380 -1.60 24.92 6.98
N GLU A 381 -2.60 24.17 6.50
CA GLU A 381 -3.52 24.61 5.45
C GLU A 381 -4.34 25.87 5.78
N PRO A 382 -4.94 26.04 6.97
CA PRO A 382 -5.63 27.27 7.33
C PRO A 382 -4.71 28.49 7.25
N PHE A 383 -3.49 28.37 7.76
CA PHE A 383 -2.51 29.44 7.82
C PHE A 383 -1.96 29.79 6.43
N LEU A 384 -1.75 28.79 5.57
CA LEU A 384 -1.36 28.98 4.18
C LEU A 384 -2.43 29.74 3.39
N LEU A 385 -3.68 29.31 3.46
CA LEU A 385 -4.79 29.94 2.74
C LEU A 385 -5.07 31.35 3.26
N TYR A 386 -5.02 31.55 4.57
CA TYR A 386 -5.21 32.88 5.15
C TYR A 386 -4.04 33.82 4.81
N GLY A 387 -2.79 33.34 4.85
CA GLY A 387 -1.62 34.08 4.37
C GLY A 387 -1.75 34.48 2.89
N LEU A 388 -2.16 33.56 2.02
CA LEU A 388 -2.46 33.83 0.61
C LEU A 388 -3.52 34.92 0.44
N LEU A 389 -4.61 34.82 1.21
CA LEU A 389 -5.71 35.77 1.18
C LEU A 389 -5.26 37.18 1.62
N LEU A 390 -4.44 37.27 2.68
CA LEU A 390 -3.88 38.55 3.14
C LEU A 390 -2.94 39.16 2.10
N VAL A 391 -2.07 38.36 1.48
CA VAL A 391 -1.19 38.82 0.38
C VAL A 391 -2.03 39.34 -0.80
N LYS A 392 -3.08 38.61 -1.21
CA LYS A 392 -4.00 39.04 -2.27
C LYS A 392 -4.62 40.41 -1.97
N ASN A 393 -5.06 40.62 -0.74
CA ASN A 393 -5.69 41.86 -0.27
C ASN A 393 -4.69 42.94 0.20
N ARG A 394 -3.41 42.79 -0.15
CA ARG A 394 -2.32 43.72 0.18
C ARG A 394 -2.10 43.97 1.68
N GLN A 395 -2.56 43.07 2.54
CA GLN A 395 -2.35 43.09 4.00
C GLN A 395 -1.00 42.46 4.37
N MET A 396 0.08 42.97 3.77
CA MET A 396 1.41 42.37 3.88
C MET A 396 1.96 42.29 5.32
N PRO A 397 1.79 43.30 6.20
CA PRO A 397 2.25 43.20 7.60
C PRO A 397 1.58 42.06 8.36
N GLU A 398 0.27 41.90 8.16
CA GLU A 398 -0.49 40.85 8.83
C GLU A 398 -0.13 39.47 8.26
N ALA A 399 0.04 39.34 6.94
CA ALA A 399 0.45 38.07 6.31
C ALA A 399 1.76 37.51 6.92
N VAL A 400 2.75 38.39 7.15
CA VAL A 400 4.04 37.99 7.76
C VAL A 400 3.85 37.35 9.14
N ARG A 401 2.89 37.83 9.94
CA ARG A 401 2.64 37.32 11.31
C ARG A 401 2.16 35.87 11.33
N TYR A 402 1.59 35.37 10.24
CA TYR A 402 1.19 33.97 10.09
C TYR A 402 2.24 33.15 9.34
N LEU A 403 2.88 33.73 8.33
CA LEU A 403 3.84 33.01 7.48
C LEU A 403 5.18 32.73 8.18
N GLU A 404 5.69 33.65 9.00
CA GLU A 404 6.97 33.43 9.71
C GLU A 404 6.91 32.30 10.74
N PRO A 405 5.93 32.26 11.67
CA PRO A 405 5.79 31.12 12.59
C PRO A 405 5.54 29.80 11.85
N LEU A 406 4.80 29.85 10.73
CA LEU A 406 4.55 28.67 9.92
C LEU A 406 5.85 28.14 9.28
N LYS A 407 6.68 29.01 8.73
CA LYS A 407 8.01 28.65 8.19
C LYS A 407 8.91 27.99 9.23
N VAL A 408 8.84 28.44 10.49
CA VAL A 408 9.63 27.88 11.59
C VAL A 408 9.11 26.50 12.02
N SER A 409 7.79 26.35 12.11
CA SER A 409 7.16 25.07 12.51
C SER A 409 7.14 24.02 11.40
N HIS A 410 7.10 24.45 10.14
CA HIS A 410 7.02 23.61 8.94
C HIS A 410 8.07 24.03 7.91
N PRO A 411 9.37 23.81 8.16
CA PRO A 411 10.44 24.27 7.27
C PRO A 411 10.44 23.59 5.89
N ALA A 412 9.80 22.41 5.75
CA ALA A 412 9.63 21.75 4.46
C ALA A 412 8.44 22.31 3.65
N GLU A 413 7.60 23.18 4.22
CA GLU A 413 6.46 23.75 3.52
C GLU A 413 6.92 24.87 2.57
N PRO A 414 6.74 24.75 1.24
CA PRO A 414 7.34 25.68 0.28
C PRO A 414 6.70 27.08 0.24
N LEU A 415 5.39 27.17 0.48
CA LEU A 415 4.63 28.40 0.25
C LEU A 415 5.04 29.60 1.12
N PRO A 416 5.35 29.46 2.42
CA PRO A 416 5.83 30.55 3.26
C PRO A 416 7.03 31.27 2.67
N TYR A 417 8.01 30.55 2.14
CA TYR A 417 9.19 31.14 1.50
C TYR A 417 8.82 31.97 0.26
N LEU A 418 7.96 31.43 -0.62
CA LEU A 418 7.53 32.11 -1.84
C LEU A 418 6.73 33.38 -1.54
N LEU A 419 5.82 33.33 -0.55
CA LEU A 419 5.00 34.47 -0.14
C LEU A 419 5.84 35.54 0.57
N LEU A 420 6.76 35.14 1.44
CA LEU A 420 7.67 36.08 2.11
C LEU A 420 8.62 36.73 1.11
N ALA A 421 9.13 35.99 0.12
CA ALA A 421 9.92 36.56 -0.98
C ALA A 421 9.14 37.65 -1.72
N TRP A 422 7.88 37.37 -2.10
CA TRP A 422 7.00 38.35 -2.74
C TRP A 422 6.79 39.59 -1.87
N ILE A 423 6.44 39.42 -0.60
CA ILE A 423 6.23 40.52 0.35
C ILE A 423 7.48 41.40 0.45
N LYS A 424 8.67 40.78 0.52
CA LYS A 424 9.95 41.48 0.64
C LYS A 424 10.31 42.25 -0.63
N VAL A 425 10.04 41.69 -1.81
CA VAL A 425 10.19 42.43 -3.09
C VAL A 425 9.29 43.67 -3.12
N PHE A 426 8.03 43.57 -2.66
CA PHE A 426 7.13 44.72 -2.58
C PHE A 426 7.63 45.81 -1.64
N ARG A 427 8.30 45.42 -0.56
CA ARG A 427 8.92 46.32 0.41
C ARG A 427 10.31 46.79 0.02
N ARG A 428 10.83 46.34 -1.13
CA ARG A 428 12.21 46.57 -1.61
C ARG A 428 13.30 46.03 -0.67
N ASP A 429 12.96 45.05 0.16
CA ASP A 429 13.94 44.23 0.88
C ASP A 429 14.46 43.13 -0.05
N TYR A 430 15.24 43.53 -1.06
CA TYR A 430 15.69 42.61 -2.11
C TYR A 430 16.68 41.56 -1.60
N ARG A 431 17.53 41.91 -0.64
CA ARG A 431 18.44 40.94 -0.01
C ARG A 431 17.66 39.89 0.77
N GLY A 432 16.69 40.32 1.58
CA GLY A 432 15.81 39.39 2.27
C GLY A 432 15.01 38.53 1.29
N ALA A 433 14.49 39.10 0.20
CA ALA A 433 13.76 38.34 -0.81
C ALA A 433 14.62 37.23 -1.43
N LEU A 434 15.84 37.54 -1.87
CA LEU A 434 16.79 36.53 -2.38
C LEU A 434 17.11 35.45 -1.35
N GLY A 435 17.20 35.83 -0.06
CA GLY A 435 17.34 34.88 1.05
C GLY A 435 16.18 33.88 1.14
N GLU A 436 14.93 34.36 1.08
CA GLU A 436 13.75 33.48 1.10
C GLU A 436 13.69 32.58 -0.14
N MET A 437 14.01 33.12 -1.32
CA MET A 437 14.05 32.35 -2.57
C MET A 437 15.11 31.25 -2.53
N ARG A 438 16.28 31.54 -1.96
CA ARG A 438 17.35 30.55 -1.79
C ARG A 438 16.95 29.47 -0.78
N ALA A 439 16.37 29.87 0.35
CA ALA A 439 15.91 28.93 1.36
C ALA A 439 14.82 27.98 0.81
N PHE A 440 13.90 28.48 -0.02
CA PHE A 440 12.94 27.62 -0.75
C PHE A 440 13.66 26.52 -1.56
N VAL A 441 14.70 26.89 -2.32
CA VAL A 441 15.45 25.95 -3.17
C VAL A 441 16.19 24.93 -2.32
N GLU A 442 16.83 25.36 -1.23
CA GLU A 442 17.58 24.50 -0.32
C GLU A 442 16.70 23.46 0.40
N HIS A 443 15.46 23.83 0.75
CA HIS A 443 14.52 22.93 1.45
C HIS A 443 13.69 22.07 0.48
N TRP A 444 13.68 22.37 -0.82
CA TRP A 444 12.88 21.65 -1.80
C TRP A 444 13.10 20.12 -1.79
N PRO A 445 14.34 19.60 -1.72
CA PRO A 445 14.57 18.15 -1.72
C PRO A 445 14.06 17.45 -0.45
N GLN A 446 14.01 18.15 0.68
CA GLN A 446 13.68 17.60 2.00
C GLN A 446 12.17 17.34 2.18
N ARG A 447 11.35 17.79 1.22
CA ARG A 447 9.89 17.66 1.25
C ARG A 447 9.38 16.22 1.35
N SER A 448 10.14 15.27 0.84
CA SER A 448 9.81 13.84 0.87
C SER A 448 10.27 13.13 2.15
N GLU A 449 11.03 13.81 3.01
CA GLU A 449 11.65 13.23 4.22
C GLU A 449 10.88 13.56 5.50
N VAL A 450 9.87 14.44 5.42
CA VAL A 450 9.07 14.85 6.58
C VAL A 450 7.86 13.94 6.82
N PRO A 451 7.44 13.71 8.08
CA PRO A 451 6.33 12.82 8.42
C PRO A 451 4.94 13.45 8.22
N TYR A 452 4.85 14.58 7.50
CA TYR A 452 3.62 15.31 7.23
C TYR A 452 3.55 15.75 5.75
N PRO A 453 2.34 15.83 5.15
CA PRO A 453 2.21 16.26 3.76
C PRO A 453 2.62 17.73 3.59
N THR A 454 3.30 18.04 2.49
CA THR A 454 3.65 19.42 2.09
C THR A 454 2.86 19.81 0.84
N THR A 455 2.66 21.12 0.62
CA THR A 455 1.93 21.61 -0.57
C THR A 455 2.66 21.24 -1.86
N GLU A 456 2.01 20.49 -2.76
CA GLU A 456 2.62 20.16 -4.05
C GLU A 456 2.55 21.31 -5.03
N LEU A 457 3.72 21.78 -5.42
CA LEU A 457 3.88 22.81 -6.44
C LEU A 457 4.54 22.21 -7.68
N ASP A 458 4.17 22.71 -8.85
CA ASP A 458 4.90 22.48 -10.09
C ASP A 458 6.26 23.18 -9.99
N LEU A 459 7.34 22.40 -9.90
CA LEU A 459 8.69 22.92 -9.73
C LEU A 459 9.08 23.84 -10.89
N SER A 460 8.89 23.39 -12.13
CA SER A 460 9.26 24.11 -13.35
C SER A 460 8.55 25.46 -13.42
N ARG A 461 7.25 25.49 -13.11
CA ARG A 461 6.49 26.75 -13.04
C ARG A 461 6.93 27.66 -11.89
N THR A 462 7.28 27.08 -10.74
CA THR A 462 7.72 27.84 -9.56
C THR A 462 9.08 28.47 -9.76
N VAL A 463 10.07 27.73 -10.28
CA VAL A 463 11.42 28.27 -10.55
C VAL A 463 11.41 29.24 -11.71
N PHE A 464 10.54 29.07 -12.71
CA PHE A 464 10.30 30.11 -13.72
C PHE A 464 9.91 31.44 -13.07
N TRP A 465 8.96 31.42 -12.13
CA TRP A 465 8.52 32.60 -11.39
C TRP A 465 9.65 33.19 -10.51
N LEU A 466 10.48 32.35 -9.89
CA LEU A 466 11.68 32.80 -9.17
C LEU A 466 12.69 33.50 -10.10
N GLY A 467 12.90 32.97 -11.31
CA GLY A 467 13.76 33.58 -12.32
C GLY A 467 13.27 34.96 -12.72
N GLN A 468 11.95 35.12 -12.91
CA GLN A 468 11.36 36.43 -13.17
C GLN A 468 11.62 37.43 -12.04
N MET A 469 11.44 36.98 -10.80
CA MET A 469 11.64 37.81 -9.60
C MET A 469 13.10 38.22 -9.40
N ARG A 470 14.04 37.27 -9.53
CA ARG A 470 15.48 37.52 -9.43
C ARG A 470 15.95 38.54 -10.47
N GLU A 471 15.48 38.43 -11.71
CA GLU A 471 15.85 39.38 -12.77
C GLU A 471 15.23 40.76 -12.54
N PHE A 472 14.00 40.83 -12.03
CA PHE A 472 13.37 42.10 -11.65
C PHE A 472 14.19 42.83 -10.58
N ILE A 473 14.64 42.09 -9.56
CA ILE A 473 15.48 42.63 -8.49
C ILE A 473 16.77 43.22 -9.06
N GLU A 474 17.50 42.48 -9.89
CA GLU A 474 18.75 42.95 -10.51
C GLU A 474 18.53 44.19 -11.38
N GLY A 475 17.50 44.17 -12.23
CA GLY A 475 17.25 45.22 -13.21
C GLY A 475 16.65 46.51 -12.65
N THR A 476 16.06 46.48 -11.46
CA THR A 476 15.34 47.64 -10.88
C THR A 476 15.92 48.18 -9.59
N ALA A 477 16.85 47.47 -8.94
CA ALA A 477 17.45 47.92 -7.69
C ALA A 477 18.37 49.14 -7.85
N GLU A 478 18.14 50.14 -6.99
CA GLU A 478 19.00 51.32 -6.82
C GLU A 478 20.17 51.03 -5.86
N ASP A 479 21.20 51.88 -5.84
CA ASP A 479 22.46 51.63 -5.12
C ASP A 479 22.30 51.22 -3.65
N ARG A 480 21.29 51.74 -2.94
CA ARG A 480 21.02 51.40 -1.53
C ARG A 480 20.37 50.03 -1.33
N GLU A 481 19.58 49.58 -2.31
CA GLU A 481 18.78 48.35 -2.26
C GLU A 481 19.45 47.21 -3.04
N ARG A 482 20.46 47.53 -3.87
CA ARG A 482 21.13 46.61 -4.77
C ARG A 482 21.75 45.43 -4.01
N PRO A 483 21.32 44.19 -4.30
CA PRO A 483 21.97 43.00 -3.78
C PRO A 483 23.41 42.90 -4.26
N LEU A 484 24.24 42.17 -3.52
CA LEU A 484 25.59 41.89 -4.00
C LEU A 484 25.50 40.88 -5.16
N PRO A 485 26.38 40.97 -6.18
CA PRO A 485 26.40 39.99 -7.27
C PRO A 485 26.50 38.53 -6.78
N ILE A 486 27.18 38.31 -5.65
CA ILE A 486 27.30 36.99 -5.02
C ILE A 486 25.96 36.45 -4.50
N ASP A 487 25.02 37.32 -4.09
CA ASP A 487 23.70 36.91 -3.61
C ASP A 487 22.84 36.39 -4.77
N LEU A 488 22.89 37.08 -5.90
CA LEU A 488 22.23 36.69 -7.16
C LEU A 488 22.82 35.39 -7.70
N GLN A 489 24.15 35.30 -7.77
CA GLN A 489 24.84 34.10 -8.23
C GLN A 489 24.52 32.89 -7.35
N GLY A 490 24.49 33.05 -6.02
CA GLY A 490 24.19 31.94 -5.13
C GLY A 490 22.75 31.42 -5.28
N LEU A 491 21.78 32.26 -5.66
CA LEU A 491 20.44 31.77 -6.04
C LEU A 491 20.50 31.02 -7.38
N ASP A 492 21.21 31.57 -8.37
CA ASP A 492 21.37 30.92 -9.67
C ASP A 492 22.02 29.52 -9.53
N ASP A 493 23.03 29.39 -8.67
CA ASP A 493 23.70 28.11 -8.39
C ASP A 493 22.79 27.14 -7.63
N ALA A 494 22.03 27.63 -6.64
CA ALA A 494 21.07 26.82 -5.90
C ALA A 494 20.03 26.20 -6.85
N VAL A 495 19.43 26.99 -7.76
CA VAL A 495 18.41 26.47 -8.69
C VAL A 495 18.99 25.43 -9.66
N ARG A 496 20.24 25.61 -10.12
CA ARG A 496 20.92 24.61 -10.95
C ARG A 496 21.08 23.26 -10.24
N SER A 497 21.24 23.26 -8.92
CA SER A 497 21.34 22.03 -8.13
C SER A 497 20.06 21.17 -8.15
N LEU A 498 18.90 21.76 -8.50
CA LEU A 498 17.63 21.03 -8.63
C LEU A 498 17.50 20.25 -9.95
N GLY A 499 18.43 20.43 -10.89
CA GLY A 499 18.46 19.70 -12.16
C GLY A 499 18.26 20.57 -13.40
N ALA A 500 18.49 19.97 -14.57
CA ALA A 500 18.54 20.68 -15.85
C ALA A 500 17.20 21.32 -16.28
N GLU A 501 16.08 20.62 -16.05
CA GLU A 501 14.76 21.14 -16.39
C GLU A 501 14.40 22.39 -15.55
N ALA A 502 14.67 22.33 -14.24
CA ALA A 502 14.46 23.47 -13.34
C ALA A 502 15.34 24.66 -13.73
N ALA A 503 16.61 24.43 -14.03
CA ALA A 503 17.53 25.48 -14.50
C ALA A 503 17.03 26.13 -15.80
N GLN A 504 16.54 25.33 -16.75
CA GLN A 504 15.99 25.84 -18.01
C GLN A 504 14.76 26.71 -17.80
N ALA A 505 13.80 26.27 -16.97
CA ALA A 505 12.60 27.03 -16.66
C ALA A 505 12.93 28.35 -15.94
N TYR A 506 13.87 28.32 -14.98
CA TYR A 506 14.37 29.51 -14.29
C TYR A 506 15.00 30.53 -15.25
N ASP A 507 15.88 30.10 -16.16
CA ASP A 507 16.51 30.98 -17.14
C ASP A 507 15.50 31.54 -18.16
N GLN A 508 14.45 30.79 -18.50
CA GLN A 508 13.35 31.32 -19.31
C GLN A 508 12.61 32.45 -18.60
N GLY A 509 12.31 32.28 -17.30
CA GLY A 509 11.70 33.33 -16.48
C GLY A 509 12.56 34.60 -16.44
N ARG A 510 13.87 34.45 -16.25
CA ARG A 510 14.82 35.58 -16.31
C ARG A 510 14.79 36.30 -17.65
N LYS A 511 14.86 35.54 -18.76
CA LYS A 511 14.79 36.12 -20.12
C LYS A 511 13.51 36.91 -20.35
N GLN A 512 12.36 36.42 -19.85
CA GLN A 512 11.09 37.14 -20.00
C GLN A 512 11.11 38.48 -19.26
N THR A 513 11.56 38.51 -18.00
CA THR A 513 11.65 39.77 -17.25
C THR A 513 12.64 40.75 -17.90
N ARG A 514 13.75 40.26 -18.43
CA ARG A 514 14.73 41.09 -19.16
C ARG A 514 14.12 41.76 -20.39
N ALA A 515 13.32 41.04 -21.17
CA ALA A 515 12.62 41.62 -22.34
C ALA A 515 11.64 42.74 -21.95
N ILE A 516 10.99 42.64 -20.79
CA ILE A 516 10.12 43.69 -20.25
C ILE A 516 10.97 44.90 -19.80
N LEU A 517 12.09 44.68 -19.12
CA LEU A 517 13.03 45.74 -18.74
C LEU A 517 13.55 46.52 -19.95
N GLU A 518 13.96 45.82 -21.01
CA GLU A 518 14.41 46.43 -22.27
C GLU A 518 13.32 47.27 -22.94
N THR A 519 12.04 46.91 -22.74
CA THR A 519 10.92 47.70 -23.24
C THR A 519 10.78 49.01 -22.47
N PHE A 520 10.84 48.96 -21.14
CA PHE A 520 10.87 50.19 -20.32
C PHE A 520 12.08 51.07 -20.62
N ASP A 521 13.26 50.47 -20.86
CA ASP A 521 14.47 51.23 -21.18
C ASP A 521 14.35 51.95 -22.54
N ARG A 522 13.71 51.31 -23.54
CA ARG A 522 13.36 51.96 -24.83
C ARG A 522 12.33 53.08 -24.66
N GLU A 523 11.29 52.87 -23.85
CA GLU A 523 10.29 53.90 -23.54
C GLU A 523 10.91 55.11 -22.83
N LEU A 524 11.84 54.89 -21.89
CA LEU A 524 12.58 55.96 -21.22
C LEU A 524 13.46 56.73 -22.18
N ALA A 525 14.15 56.06 -23.10
CA ALA A 525 14.94 56.71 -24.13
C ALA A 525 14.06 57.56 -25.06
N ALA A 526 12.88 57.06 -25.45
CA ALA A 526 11.93 57.79 -26.28
C ALA A 526 11.25 58.97 -25.56
N ALA A 527 11.12 58.91 -24.24
CA ALA A 527 10.52 59.96 -23.42
C ALA A 527 11.50 61.11 -23.07
N GLN A 528 12.76 61.04 -23.52
CA GLN A 528 13.76 62.05 -23.21
C GLN A 528 13.29 63.47 -23.55
N GLY A 529 13.34 64.36 -22.54
CA GLY A 529 12.89 65.74 -22.66
C GLY A 529 11.42 65.96 -22.29
N ASN A 530 10.65 64.90 -22.02
CA ASN A 530 9.33 64.96 -21.39
C ASN A 530 9.41 64.44 -19.94
N ARG A 531 9.58 65.38 -19.01
CA ARG A 531 9.77 65.07 -17.58
C ARG A 531 8.60 64.29 -16.96
N GLU A 532 7.36 64.56 -17.37
CA GLU A 532 6.19 63.85 -16.84
C GLU A 532 6.17 62.39 -17.30
N ALA A 533 6.45 62.15 -18.57
CA ALA A 533 6.54 60.80 -19.13
C ALA A 533 7.68 60.00 -18.48
N GLU A 534 8.87 60.59 -18.35
CA GLU A 534 10.02 59.93 -17.70
C GLU A 534 9.72 59.51 -16.26
N VAL A 535 9.08 60.39 -15.47
CA VAL A 535 8.72 60.08 -14.08
C VAL A 535 7.71 58.93 -14.02
N ARG A 536 6.68 58.94 -14.87
CA ARG A 536 5.68 57.87 -14.93
C ARG A 536 6.31 56.53 -15.30
N ILE A 537 7.14 56.48 -16.34
CA ILE A 537 7.78 55.25 -16.80
C ILE A 537 8.74 54.71 -15.72
N ARG A 538 9.53 55.57 -15.07
CA ARG A 538 10.40 55.14 -13.96
C ARG A 538 9.61 54.58 -12.78
N PHE A 539 8.43 55.13 -12.50
CA PHE A 539 7.55 54.61 -11.45
C PHE A 539 6.99 53.23 -11.82
N GLU A 540 6.47 53.06 -13.05
CA GLU A 540 5.94 51.78 -13.54
C GLU A 540 7.02 50.70 -13.64
N ARG A 541 8.23 51.06 -14.12
CA ARG A 541 9.39 50.16 -14.19
C ARG A 541 9.75 49.58 -12.81
N ARG A 542 9.40 50.23 -11.71
CA ARG A 542 9.66 49.75 -10.33
C ARG A 542 8.53 48.93 -9.73
N GLN A 543 7.42 48.74 -10.44
CA GLN A 543 6.29 47.96 -9.94
C GLN A 543 6.49 46.48 -10.30
N PRO A 544 6.63 45.56 -9.32
CA PRO A 544 6.80 44.14 -9.59
C PRO A 544 5.67 43.55 -10.44
N THR A 545 4.44 44.04 -10.25
CA THR A 545 3.24 43.63 -11.00
C THR A 545 3.30 43.89 -12.50
N ARG A 546 4.26 44.68 -12.99
CA ARG A 546 4.50 44.87 -14.43
C ARG A 546 5.28 43.73 -15.07
N TYR A 547 5.92 42.88 -14.26
CA TYR A 547 6.81 41.82 -14.72
C TYR A 547 6.29 40.42 -14.38
N LEU A 548 5.71 40.28 -13.18
CA LEU A 548 5.21 39.01 -12.67
C LEU A 548 3.98 39.22 -11.78
N SER A 549 3.14 38.19 -11.70
CA SER A 549 2.02 38.10 -10.77
C SER A 549 2.23 36.91 -9.84
N PRO A 550 1.82 37.00 -8.57
CA PRO A 550 1.94 35.89 -7.64
C PRO A 550 0.93 34.80 -8.04
N LEU A 551 1.31 33.53 -7.92
CA LEU A 551 0.49 32.39 -8.35
C LEU A 551 -0.57 32.02 -7.29
N ILE A 552 -1.24 33.02 -6.72
CA ILE A 552 -2.08 32.87 -5.51
C ILE A 552 -3.17 31.81 -5.69
N GLU A 553 -3.89 31.83 -6.81
CA GLU A 553 -4.97 30.87 -7.06
C GLU A 553 -4.47 29.45 -7.37
N ASP A 554 -3.30 29.33 -8.00
CA ASP A 554 -2.66 28.02 -8.20
C ASP A 554 -2.20 27.44 -6.87
N TRP A 555 -1.56 28.26 -6.03
CA TRP A 555 -1.12 27.88 -4.69
C TRP A 555 -2.30 27.50 -3.78
N ALA A 556 -3.40 28.24 -3.82
CA ALA A 556 -4.62 27.90 -3.10
C ALA A 556 -5.18 26.54 -3.54
N ARG A 557 -5.23 26.28 -4.86
CA ARG A 557 -5.65 24.97 -5.39
C ARG A 557 -4.73 23.84 -4.94
N ALA A 558 -3.42 24.07 -4.92
CA ALA A 558 -2.44 23.09 -4.44
C ALA A 558 -2.67 22.73 -2.96
N VAL A 559 -2.89 23.74 -2.10
CA VAL A 559 -3.20 23.51 -0.67
C VAL A 559 -4.51 22.71 -0.53
N LEU A 560 -5.56 23.09 -1.25
CA LEU A 560 -6.86 22.40 -1.18
C LEU A 560 -6.81 20.96 -1.71
N ALA A 561 -5.93 20.67 -2.68
CA ALA A 561 -5.71 19.31 -3.17
C ALA A 561 -5.02 18.40 -2.15
N GLY A 562 -4.34 18.97 -1.15
CA GLY A 562 -3.66 18.25 -0.06
C GLY A 562 -4.55 17.77 1.08
N LEU A 563 -5.82 18.22 1.16
CA LEU A 563 -6.69 17.96 2.32
C LEU A 563 -7.03 16.48 2.57
N ASN A 564 -6.88 15.63 1.56
CA ASN A 564 -7.19 14.20 1.66
C ASN A 564 -5.93 13.31 1.76
N ARG A 565 -4.75 13.92 1.90
CA ARG A 565 -3.48 13.21 2.05
C ARG A 565 -3.12 12.96 3.50
#